data_AF-G0MCJ0-F1
#
_entry.id   AF-G0MCJ0-F1
#
_cell.length_a   1.000
_cell.length_b   1.000
_cell.length_c   1.000
_cell.angle_alpha   90.00
_cell.angle_beta   90.00
_cell.angle_gamma   90.00
#
_symmetry.space_group_name_H-M   'P 1'
#
loop_
_entity.id
_entity.type
_entity.pdbx_description
1 polymer ?
#
loop_
_entity_poly.entity_id
_entity_poly.type
_entity_poly.pdbx_seq_one_letter_code
_entity_poly.pdbx_strand_id
1 'polypeptide(L)'
;MLRVLVRGAHTSAARQALIEKIIRVDHAGELGADRIYAGQLAVLKGSSVGSVIKKMWDEEKEHLDTMERLAAKHNVPHTVFSPVFSVAAYALGVGSALLGKEGAMACTIAVEELIGQHYNDQLKELLADDPETHKELLKILTRLRDEELHHHDTGVEHDGLKAPAYNALKWIIQTGCKGAIAIAEKI
;
A
#
# COMPACT_ATOMS: atom_id res chain seq x y z
N MET A 1 0.58 -39.59 8.65
CA MET A 1 0.23 -38.65 9.74
C MET A 1 1.27 -37.54 9.71
N LEU A 2 1.02 -36.49 8.93
CA LEU A 2 1.99 -35.41 8.70
C LEU A 2 1.97 -34.48 9.92
N ARG A 3 3.08 -34.38 10.65
CA ARG A 3 3.24 -33.43 11.76
C ARG A 3 3.12 -32.02 11.18
N VAL A 4 1.99 -31.36 11.43
CA VAL A 4 1.91 -29.91 11.37
C VAL A 4 2.84 -29.40 12.47
N LEU A 5 4.05 -28.98 12.08
CA LEU A 5 4.91 -28.19 12.94
C LEU A 5 4.18 -26.86 13.14
N VAL A 6 3.42 -26.75 14.23
CA VAL A 6 3.03 -25.47 14.79
C VAL A 6 4.36 -24.78 15.10
N ARG A 7 4.76 -23.82 14.25
CA ARG A 7 5.86 -22.91 14.61
C ARG A 7 5.44 -22.28 15.94
N GLY A 8 6.24 -22.48 16.97
CA GLY A 8 5.97 -21.86 18.27
C GLY A 8 5.93 -20.34 18.10
N ALA A 9 5.01 -19.69 18.82
CA ALA A 9 4.88 -18.25 18.84
C ALA A 9 6.25 -17.57 19.02
N HIS A 10 6.48 -16.47 18.32
CA HIS A 10 7.72 -15.71 18.43
C HIS A 10 7.99 -15.29 19.88
N THR A 11 9.27 -15.12 20.20
CA THR A 11 9.67 -14.43 21.43
C THR A 11 9.11 -13.00 21.41
N SER A 12 8.94 -12.38 22.58
CA SER A 12 8.45 -10.99 22.66
C SER A 12 9.26 -10.01 21.81
N ALA A 13 10.60 -10.18 21.76
CA ALA A 13 11.47 -9.36 20.92
C ALA A 13 11.24 -9.59 19.41
N ALA A 14 11.10 -10.85 18.98
CA ALA A 14 10.83 -11.17 17.58
C ALA A 14 9.42 -10.72 17.15
N ARG A 15 8.43 -10.79 18.04
CA ARG A 15 7.10 -10.24 17.82
C ARG A 15 7.11 -8.73 17.68
N GLN A 16 7.83 -8.03 18.55
CA GLN A 16 7.98 -6.57 18.46
C GLN A 16 8.64 -6.17 17.13
N ALA A 17 9.70 -6.86 16.72
CA ALA A 17 10.35 -6.62 15.44
C ALA A 17 9.42 -6.87 14.23
N LEU A 18 8.56 -7.89 14.30
CA LEU A 18 7.53 -8.15 13.28
C LEU A 18 6.53 -6.99 13.18
N ILE A 19 6.01 -6.53 14.32
CA ILE A 19 5.06 -5.40 14.38
C ILE A 19 5.70 -4.12 13.84
N GLU A 20 6.95 -3.82 14.26
CA GLU A 20 7.70 -2.65 13.78
C GLU A 20 7.91 -2.68 12.27
N LYS A 21 8.28 -3.84 11.72
CA LYS A 21 8.45 -4.02 10.26
C LYS A 21 7.14 -3.73 9.53
N ILE A 22 6.05 -4.39 9.93
CA ILE A 22 4.73 -4.26 9.28
C ILE A 22 4.26 -2.81 9.30
N ILE A 23 4.18 -2.21 10.49
CA ILE A 23 3.63 -0.86 10.64
C ILE A 23 4.47 0.19 9.89
N ARG A 24 5.80 0.07 9.90
CA ARG A 24 6.67 1.02 9.19
C ARG A 24 6.51 0.92 7.68
N VAL A 25 6.39 -0.30 7.14
CA VAL A 25 6.22 -0.51 5.71
C VAL A 25 4.85 -0.04 5.24
N ASP A 26 3.79 -0.40 5.96
CA ASP A 26 2.43 0.00 5.62
C ASP A 26 2.29 1.52 5.69
N HIS A 27 2.81 2.16 6.74
CA HIS A 27 2.84 3.63 6.82
C HIS A 27 3.52 4.28 5.60
N ALA A 28 4.67 3.75 5.18
CA ALA A 28 5.36 4.24 3.99
C ALA A 28 4.56 4.00 2.70
N GLY A 29 3.83 2.88 2.63
CA GLY A 29 2.91 2.55 1.56
C GLY A 29 1.75 3.54 1.46
N GLU A 30 1.03 3.75 2.56
CA GLU A 30 -0.12 4.67 2.64
C GLU A 30 0.28 6.12 2.36
N LEU A 31 1.45 6.55 2.86
CA LEU A 31 2.00 7.86 2.50
C LEU A 31 2.33 7.94 1.00
N GLY A 32 2.78 6.85 0.40
CA GLY A 32 2.98 6.74 -1.04
C GLY A 32 1.66 6.87 -1.82
N ALA A 33 0.63 6.13 -1.43
CA ALA A 33 -0.69 6.15 -2.04
C ALA A 33 -1.33 7.55 -1.97
N ASP A 34 -1.34 8.19 -0.78
CA ASP A 34 -1.77 9.59 -0.60
C ASP A 34 -1.10 10.51 -1.63
N ARG A 35 0.20 10.34 -1.85
CA ARG A 35 0.99 11.21 -2.73
C ARG A 35 0.75 10.92 -4.20
N ILE A 36 0.57 9.66 -4.59
CA ILE A 36 0.18 9.28 -5.94
C ILE A 36 -1.15 9.92 -6.30
N TYR A 37 -2.17 9.77 -5.47
CA TYR A 37 -3.49 10.34 -5.76
C TYR A 37 -3.50 11.87 -5.73
N ALA A 38 -2.74 12.51 -4.83
CA ALA A 38 -2.52 13.94 -4.86
C ALA A 38 -1.92 14.40 -6.21
N GLY A 39 -0.92 13.67 -6.71
CA GLY A 39 -0.30 13.94 -8.01
C GLY A 39 -1.24 13.71 -9.18
N GLN A 40 -2.04 12.63 -9.15
CA GLN A 40 -3.02 12.35 -10.18
C GLN A 40 -4.09 13.45 -10.26
N LEU A 41 -4.62 13.89 -9.12
CA LEU A 41 -5.60 14.98 -9.06
C LEU A 41 -5.03 16.33 -9.50
N ALA A 42 -3.76 16.59 -9.24
CA ALA A 42 -3.12 17.82 -9.73
C ALA A 42 -3.25 17.97 -11.25
N VAL A 43 -3.35 16.86 -11.99
CA VAL A 43 -3.51 16.83 -13.45
C VAL A 43 -4.97 16.60 -13.87
N LEU A 44 -5.66 15.64 -13.25
CA LEU A 44 -6.94 15.11 -13.73
C LEU A 44 -8.18 15.62 -12.95
N LYS A 45 -8.04 16.57 -12.02
CA LYS A 45 -9.17 17.08 -11.21
C LYS A 45 -10.39 17.52 -12.03
N GLY A 46 -10.19 18.13 -13.20
CA GLY A 46 -11.28 18.59 -14.08
C GLY A 46 -11.74 17.56 -15.12
N SER A 47 -11.18 16.34 -15.11
CA SER A 47 -11.53 15.29 -16.07
C SER A 47 -12.76 14.48 -15.62
N SER A 48 -13.23 13.57 -16.49
CA SER A 48 -14.34 12.66 -16.18
C SER A 48 -14.07 11.70 -15.01
N VAL A 49 -12.81 11.49 -14.63
CA VAL A 49 -12.42 10.63 -13.49
C VAL A 49 -11.97 11.40 -12.27
N GLY A 50 -11.99 12.74 -12.30
CA GLY A 50 -11.51 13.56 -11.19
C GLY A 50 -12.22 13.28 -9.86
N SER A 51 -13.54 13.05 -9.88
CA SER A 51 -14.32 12.70 -8.68
C SER A 51 -14.00 11.30 -8.16
N VAL A 52 -13.73 10.35 -9.05
CA VAL A 52 -13.37 8.96 -8.71
C VAL A 52 -12.01 8.93 -8.02
N ILE A 53 -11.01 9.60 -8.61
CA ILE A 53 -9.67 9.75 -8.01
C ILE A 53 -9.76 10.48 -6.66
N LYS A 54 -10.63 11.50 -6.56
CA LYS A 54 -10.84 12.21 -5.29
C LYS A 54 -11.42 11.34 -4.19
N LYS A 55 -12.32 10.42 -4.53
CA LYS A 55 -12.90 9.47 -3.57
C LYS A 55 -11.82 8.53 -3.02
N MET A 56 -11.08 7.86 -3.91
CA MET A 56 -9.97 6.98 -3.51
C MET A 56 -8.93 7.75 -2.67
N TRP A 57 -8.59 8.98 -3.07
CA TRP A 57 -7.67 9.81 -2.28
C TRP A 57 -8.16 10.14 -0.87
N ASP A 58 -9.47 10.27 -0.66
CA ASP A 58 -10.00 10.51 0.68
C ASP A 58 -9.96 9.24 1.53
N GLU A 59 -10.21 8.08 0.92
CA GLU A 59 -10.06 6.76 1.54
C GLU A 59 -8.58 6.55 1.97
N GLU A 60 -7.61 6.86 1.10
CA GLU A 60 -6.18 6.76 1.44
C GLU A 60 -5.73 7.66 2.60
N LYS A 61 -6.34 8.85 2.75
CA LYS A 61 -6.02 9.71 3.90
C LYS A 61 -6.47 9.06 5.20
N GLU A 62 -7.60 8.35 5.18
CA GLU A 62 -8.08 7.59 6.34
C GLU A 62 -7.19 6.37 6.61
N HIS A 63 -6.65 5.73 5.57
CA HIS A 63 -5.66 4.65 5.69
C HIS A 63 -4.37 5.17 6.34
N LEU A 64 -3.79 6.25 5.81
CA LEU A 64 -2.59 6.88 6.37
C LEU A 64 -2.81 7.32 7.83
N ASP A 65 -3.93 7.96 8.14
CA ASP A 65 -4.28 8.35 9.52
C ASP A 65 -4.45 7.13 10.44
N THR A 66 -4.93 6.00 9.92
CA THR A 66 -4.94 4.73 10.65
C THR A 66 -3.53 4.21 10.93
N MET A 67 -2.63 4.29 9.96
CA MET A 67 -1.25 3.86 10.12
C MET A 67 -0.44 4.77 11.05
N GLU A 68 -0.69 6.08 11.03
CA GLU A 68 -0.13 7.06 12.00
C GLU A 68 -0.52 6.69 13.44
N ARG A 69 -1.80 6.36 13.67
CA ARG A 69 -2.27 5.88 14.99
C ARG A 69 -1.62 4.57 15.40
N LEU A 70 -1.45 3.63 14.47
CA LEU A 70 -0.77 2.36 14.75
C LEU A 70 0.70 2.56 15.09
N ALA A 71 1.40 3.39 14.32
CA ALA A 71 2.79 3.78 14.58
C ALA A 71 2.94 4.38 15.98
N ALA A 72 2.09 5.35 16.33
CA ALA A 72 2.08 5.96 17.67
C ALA A 72 1.78 4.93 18.78
N LYS A 73 0.76 4.08 18.60
CA LYS A 73 0.36 3.06 19.58
C LYS A 73 1.49 2.06 19.87
N HIS A 74 2.25 1.69 18.84
CA HIS A 74 3.30 0.68 18.93
C HIS A 74 4.72 1.26 19.06
N ASN A 75 4.85 2.59 19.19
CA ASN A 75 6.11 3.33 19.20
C ASN A 75 7.03 3.00 18.01
N VAL A 76 6.44 2.84 16.82
CA VAL A 76 7.18 2.52 15.60
C VAL A 76 7.58 3.81 14.91
N PRO A 77 8.89 4.08 14.70
CA PRO A 77 9.31 5.23 13.91
C PRO A 77 8.99 5.01 12.44
N HIS A 78 8.64 6.09 11.74
CA HIS A 78 8.53 6.09 10.29
C HIS A 78 9.90 5.86 9.65
N THR A 79 9.92 5.35 8.43
CA THR A 79 11.17 5.24 7.68
C THR A 79 11.79 6.62 7.43
N VAL A 80 13.11 6.72 7.58
CA VAL A 80 13.83 7.97 7.27
C VAL A 80 13.76 8.35 5.78
N PHE A 81 13.35 7.41 4.91
CA PHE A 81 13.18 7.63 3.48
C PHE A 81 11.80 8.19 3.09
N SER A 82 10.87 8.34 4.04
CA SER A 82 9.53 8.87 3.77
C SER A 82 9.52 10.17 2.95
N PRO A 83 10.42 11.16 3.16
CA PRO A 83 10.47 12.36 2.31
C PRO A 83 10.81 12.05 0.84
N VAL A 84 11.73 11.12 0.60
CA VAL A 84 12.13 10.72 -0.77
C VAL A 84 11.01 9.94 -1.44
N PHE A 85 10.41 8.98 -0.73
CA PHE A 85 9.29 8.20 -1.24
C PHE A 85 8.08 9.08 -1.54
N SER A 86 7.77 10.06 -0.69
CA SER A 86 6.68 11.01 -0.89
C SER A 86 6.84 11.81 -2.17
N VAL A 87 8.05 12.32 -2.46
CA VAL A 87 8.34 13.05 -3.70
C VAL A 87 8.25 12.13 -4.93
N ALA A 88 8.82 10.93 -4.84
CA ALA A 88 8.79 9.96 -5.94
C ALA A 88 7.36 9.50 -6.26
N ALA A 89 6.55 9.23 -5.23
CA ALA A 89 5.15 8.85 -5.34
C ALA A 89 4.30 9.96 -5.96
N TYR A 90 4.49 11.21 -5.53
CA TYR A 90 3.81 12.35 -6.15
C TYR A 90 4.19 12.51 -7.63
N ALA A 91 5.48 12.38 -7.95
CA ALA A 91 5.97 12.44 -9.33
C ALA A 91 5.39 11.31 -10.20
N LEU A 92 5.27 10.09 -9.65
CA LEU A 92 4.61 8.96 -10.31
C LEU A 92 3.12 9.25 -10.55
N GLY A 93 2.42 9.81 -9.57
CA GLY A 93 1.02 10.24 -9.69
C GLY A 93 0.81 11.26 -10.81
N VAL A 94 1.63 12.32 -10.83
CA VAL A 94 1.60 13.33 -11.91
C VAL A 94 1.94 12.69 -13.26
N GLY A 95 3.03 11.92 -13.34
CA GLY A 95 3.51 11.32 -14.57
C GLY A 95 2.51 10.35 -15.20
N SER A 96 1.89 9.49 -14.38
CA SER A 96 0.85 8.57 -14.85
C SER A 96 -0.40 9.32 -15.33
N ALA A 97 -0.80 10.37 -14.64
CA ALA A 97 -1.96 11.17 -15.02
C ALA A 97 -1.75 12.04 -16.28
N LEU A 98 -0.50 12.42 -16.58
CA LEU A 98 -0.15 13.07 -17.86
C LEU A 98 -0.33 12.14 -19.07
N LEU A 99 -0.35 10.82 -18.86
CA LEU A 99 -0.70 9.84 -19.89
C LEU A 99 -2.23 9.68 -20.06
N GLY A 100 -3.02 10.49 -19.34
CA GLY A 100 -4.48 10.46 -19.38
C GLY A 100 -5.10 9.55 -18.33
N LYS A 101 -6.42 9.36 -18.45
CA LYS A 101 -7.22 8.54 -17.53
C LYS A 101 -6.67 7.11 -17.43
N GLU A 102 -6.45 6.46 -18.58
CA GLU A 102 -5.98 5.08 -18.64
C GLU A 102 -4.61 4.94 -17.97
N GLY A 103 -3.71 5.92 -18.15
CA GLY A 103 -2.40 5.93 -17.48
C GLY A 103 -2.47 6.07 -15.97
N ALA A 104 -3.31 6.99 -15.46
CA ALA A 104 -3.55 7.12 -14.02
C ALA A 104 -4.12 5.82 -13.43
N MET A 105 -5.16 5.27 -14.07
CA MET A 105 -5.79 4.03 -13.59
C MET A 105 -4.85 2.82 -13.70
N ALA A 106 -3.97 2.76 -14.72
CA ALA A 106 -2.93 1.75 -14.80
C ALA A 106 -1.94 1.82 -13.64
N CYS A 107 -1.59 3.03 -13.19
CA CYS A 107 -0.76 3.23 -12.02
C CYS A 107 -1.46 2.71 -10.77
N THR A 108 -2.73 3.07 -10.55
CA THR A 108 -3.55 2.57 -9.44
C THR A 108 -3.59 1.05 -9.42
N ILE A 109 -3.95 0.40 -10.54
CA ILE A 109 -3.96 -1.07 -10.64
C ILE A 109 -2.59 -1.68 -10.27
N ALA A 110 -1.50 -1.13 -10.83
CA ALA A 110 -0.17 -1.67 -10.61
C ALA A 110 0.28 -1.60 -9.15
N VAL A 111 -0.04 -0.49 -8.47
CA VAL A 111 0.25 -0.27 -7.05
C VAL A 111 -0.62 -1.16 -6.19
N GLU A 112 -1.95 -1.10 -6.34
CA GLU A 112 -2.87 -1.78 -5.43
C GLU A 112 -2.84 -3.30 -5.56
N GLU A 113 -2.53 -3.85 -6.74
CA GLU A 113 -2.26 -5.28 -6.86
C GLU A 113 -1.06 -5.72 -6.01
N LEU A 114 -0.01 -4.89 -5.96
CA LEU A 114 1.18 -5.17 -5.17
C LEU A 114 0.93 -4.95 -3.66
N ILE A 115 0.24 -3.86 -3.30
CA ILE A 115 -0.09 -3.56 -1.89
C ILE A 115 -1.06 -4.60 -1.32
N GLY A 116 -2.10 -4.99 -2.06
CA GLY A 116 -3.00 -6.07 -1.67
C GLY A 116 -2.27 -7.42 -1.46
N GLN A 117 -1.27 -7.74 -2.30
CA GLN A 117 -0.41 -8.90 -2.08
C GLN A 117 0.47 -8.73 -0.82
N HIS A 118 1.00 -7.54 -0.57
CA HIS A 118 1.82 -7.25 0.61
C HIS A 118 1.02 -7.46 1.90
N TYR A 119 -0.18 -6.88 2.01
CA TYR A 119 -1.07 -7.11 3.14
C TYR A 119 -1.40 -8.59 3.34
N ASN A 120 -1.66 -9.33 2.27
CA ASN A 120 -1.91 -10.77 2.35
C ASN A 120 -0.72 -11.54 2.95
N ASP A 121 0.51 -11.16 2.64
CA ASP A 121 1.69 -11.82 3.19
C ASP A 121 1.92 -11.46 4.66
N GLN A 122 1.72 -10.19 5.03
CA GLN A 122 1.79 -9.77 6.44
C GLN A 122 0.71 -10.43 7.31
N LEU A 123 -0.52 -10.56 6.80
CA LEU A 123 -1.59 -11.27 7.51
C LEU A 123 -1.21 -12.73 7.77
N LYS A 124 -0.56 -13.40 6.82
CA LYS A 124 -0.03 -14.77 7.03
C LYS A 124 1.08 -14.79 8.08
N GLU A 125 1.97 -13.79 8.10
CA GLU A 125 3.02 -13.69 9.12
C GLU A 125 2.42 -13.53 10.53
N LEU A 126 1.43 -12.64 10.70
CA LEU A 126 0.74 -12.43 11.96
C LEU A 126 -0.04 -13.67 12.43
N LEU A 127 -0.74 -14.35 11.51
CA LEU A 127 -1.44 -15.60 11.80
C LEU A 127 -0.49 -16.74 12.19
N ALA A 128 0.72 -16.76 11.63
CA ALA A 128 1.73 -17.77 11.95
C ALA A 128 2.45 -17.50 13.28
N ASP A 129 2.46 -16.26 13.78
CA ASP A 129 3.01 -15.91 15.08
C ASP A 129 2.02 -16.22 16.23
N ASP A 130 0.96 -15.42 16.35
CA ASP A 130 -0.04 -15.54 17.42
C ASP A 130 -1.32 -14.76 17.04
N PRO A 131 -2.35 -15.43 16.47
CA PRO A 131 -3.57 -14.78 16.03
C PRO A 131 -4.34 -14.04 17.13
N GLU A 132 -4.32 -14.53 18.37
CA GLU A 132 -5.08 -13.90 19.45
C GLU A 132 -4.39 -12.62 19.92
N THR A 133 -3.06 -12.65 20.05
CA THR A 133 -2.27 -11.45 20.35
C THR A 133 -2.43 -10.37 19.27
N HIS A 134 -2.53 -10.79 17.99
CA HIS A 134 -2.61 -9.87 16.84
C HIS A 134 -4.01 -9.52 16.38
N LYS A 135 -5.05 -9.93 17.11
CA LYS A 135 -6.46 -9.85 16.68
C LYS A 135 -6.88 -8.48 16.14
N GLU A 136 -6.53 -7.40 16.86
CA GLU A 136 -6.85 -6.03 16.42
C GLU A 136 -6.09 -5.63 15.16
N LEU A 137 -4.79 -5.96 15.08
CA LEU A 137 -3.98 -5.64 13.91
C LEU A 137 -4.45 -6.42 12.68
N LEU A 138 -4.71 -7.73 12.83
CA LEU A 138 -5.28 -8.57 11.79
C LEU A 138 -6.58 -7.99 11.22
N LYS A 139 -7.47 -7.52 12.10
CA LYS A 139 -8.74 -6.88 11.68
C LYS A 139 -8.49 -5.61 10.87
N ILE A 140 -7.57 -4.76 11.31
CA ILE A 140 -7.26 -3.50 10.62
C ILE A 140 -6.64 -3.77 9.26
N LEU A 141 -5.59 -4.60 9.18
CA LEU A 141 -4.90 -4.89 7.91
C LEU A 141 -5.79 -5.65 6.92
N THR A 142 -6.70 -6.50 7.42
CA THR A 142 -7.73 -7.16 6.58
C THR A 142 -8.62 -6.11 5.92
N ARG A 143 -9.08 -5.10 6.67
CA ARG A 143 -9.92 -4.03 6.13
C ARG A 143 -9.17 -3.21 5.08
N LEU A 144 -7.96 -2.74 5.40
CA LEU A 144 -7.15 -1.94 4.47
C LEU A 144 -6.89 -2.71 3.18
N ARG A 145 -6.48 -3.98 3.26
CA ARG A 145 -6.34 -4.85 2.08
C ARG A 145 -7.60 -4.92 1.22
N ASP A 146 -8.76 -5.12 1.84
CA ASP A 146 -10.01 -5.26 1.10
C ASP A 146 -10.41 -3.94 0.42
N GLU A 147 -10.11 -2.80 1.06
CA GLU A 147 -10.25 -1.45 0.50
C GLU A 147 -9.27 -1.23 -0.68
N GLU A 148 -8.00 -1.66 -0.58
CA GLU A 148 -7.05 -1.58 -1.71
C GLU A 148 -7.44 -2.44 -2.90
N LEU A 149 -7.98 -3.63 -2.66
CA LEU A 149 -8.50 -4.46 -3.75
C LEU A 149 -9.71 -3.81 -4.44
N HIS A 150 -10.49 -3.02 -3.70
CA HIS A 150 -11.55 -2.22 -4.30
C HIS A 150 -11.02 -1.04 -5.14
N HIS A 151 -9.93 -0.39 -4.71
CA HIS A 151 -9.23 0.62 -5.50
C HIS A 151 -8.64 0.02 -6.79
N HIS A 152 -8.03 -1.17 -6.71
CA HIS A 152 -7.59 -1.94 -7.86
C HIS A 152 -8.74 -2.16 -8.86
N ASP A 153 -9.87 -2.69 -8.38
CA ASP A 153 -11.03 -2.99 -9.22
C ASP A 153 -11.61 -1.72 -9.86
N THR A 154 -11.64 -0.61 -9.11
CA THR A 154 -12.01 0.71 -9.63
C THR A 154 -11.10 1.13 -10.78
N GLY A 155 -9.78 0.92 -10.67
CA GLY A 155 -8.83 1.18 -11.73
C GLY A 155 -9.11 0.34 -12.99
N VAL A 156 -9.47 -0.93 -12.82
CA VAL A 156 -9.86 -1.82 -13.93
C VAL A 156 -11.14 -1.32 -14.61
N GLU A 157 -12.16 -0.98 -13.83
CA GLU A 157 -13.45 -0.45 -14.31
C GLU A 157 -13.29 0.86 -15.10
N HIS A 158 -12.29 1.67 -14.76
CA HIS A 158 -12.00 2.95 -15.40
C HIS A 158 -10.90 2.85 -16.48
N ASP A 159 -10.82 1.70 -17.15
CA ASP A 159 -9.99 1.43 -18.33
C ASP A 159 -8.46 1.40 -18.09
N GLY A 160 -7.97 1.24 -16.86
CA GLY A 160 -6.53 1.20 -16.60
C GLY A 160 -5.77 0.13 -17.40
N LEU A 161 -6.39 -1.02 -17.65
CA LEU A 161 -5.81 -2.08 -18.49
C LEU A 161 -5.63 -1.70 -19.97
N LYS A 162 -6.26 -0.61 -20.43
CA LYS A 162 -6.15 -0.09 -21.80
C LYS A 162 -4.99 0.90 -21.97
N ALA A 163 -4.23 1.19 -20.91
CA ALA A 163 -3.08 2.09 -21.00
C ALA A 163 -2.05 1.61 -22.05
N PRO A 164 -1.49 2.52 -22.87
CA PRO A 164 -0.42 2.16 -23.79
C PRO A 164 0.76 1.52 -23.04
N ALA A 165 1.23 0.39 -23.54
CA ALA A 165 2.30 -0.38 -22.92
C ALA A 165 2.05 -0.75 -21.44
N TYR A 166 0.79 -1.00 -21.06
CA TYR A 166 0.37 -1.34 -19.69
C TYR A 166 1.31 -2.30 -18.94
N ASN A 167 1.68 -3.44 -19.56
CA ASN A 167 2.56 -4.42 -18.91
C ASN A 167 3.94 -3.86 -18.55
N ALA A 168 4.49 -2.98 -19.40
CA ALA A 168 5.76 -2.32 -19.14
C ALA A 168 5.62 -1.28 -18.02
N LEU A 169 4.56 -0.46 -18.05
CA LEU A 169 4.25 0.50 -16.98
C LEU A 169 4.10 -0.21 -15.63
N LYS A 170 3.26 -1.26 -15.59
CA LYS A 170 3.05 -2.08 -14.40
C LYS A 170 4.36 -2.65 -13.86
N TRP A 171 5.20 -3.23 -14.73
CA TRP A 171 6.48 -3.80 -14.31
C TRP A 171 7.42 -2.75 -13.69
N ILE A 172 7.52 -1.56 -14.30
CA ILE A 172 8.35 -0.46 -13.77
C ILE A 172 7.83 -0.01 -12.40
N ILE A 173 6.53 0.24 -12.29
CA ILE A 173 5.89 0.71 -11.06
C ILE A 173 6.07 -0.31 -9.95
N GLN A 174 5.72 -1.57 -10.20
CA GLN A 174 5.85 -2.63 -9.21
C GLN A 174 7.30 -2.88 -8.79
N THR A 175 8.26 -2.72 -9.71
CA THR A 175 9.70 -2.82 -9.37
C THR A 175 10.12 -1.69 -8.44
N GLY A 176 9.68 -0.44 -8.72
CA GLY A 176 9.92 0.71 -7.85
C GLY A 176 9.32 0.51 -6.46
N CYS A 177 8.04 0.14 -6.39
CA CYS A 177 7.34 -0.12 -5.12
C CYS A 177 7.98 -1.26 -4.32
N LYS A 178 8.37 -2.38 -4.96
CA LYS A 178 9.12 -3.46 -4.28
C LYS A 178 10.45 -2.98 -3.71
N GLY A 179 11.15 -2.09 -4.42
CA GLY A 179 12.36 -1.47 -3.91
C GLY A 179 12.11 -0.60 -2.68
N ALA A 180 11.05 0.21 -2.70
CA ALA A 180 10.65 1.05 -1.56
C ALA A 180 10.27 0.19 -0.34
N ILE A 181 9.47 -0.86 -0.53
CA ILE A 181 9.11 -1.85 0.50
C ILE A 181 10.36 -2.46 1.12
N ALA A 182 11.29 -2.99 0.30
CA ALA A 182 12.50 -3.63 0.79
C ALA A 182 13.44 -2.70 1.57
N ILE A 183 13.37 -1.39 1.31
CA ILE A 183 14.09 -0.36 2.08
C ILE A 183 13.35 -0.10 3.40
N ALA A 184 12.04 0.17 3.34
CA ALA A 184 11.20 0.47 4.51
C ALA A 184 11.14 -0.68 5.52
N GLU A 185 11.24 -1.94 5.06
CA GLU A 185 11.35 -3.12 5.94
C GLU A 185 12.55 -3.00 6.89
N LYS A 186 13.63 -2.37 6.44
CA LYS A 186 14.89 -2.30 7.19
C LYS A 186 14.99 -1.08 8.09
N ILE A 187 14.61 0.10 7.59
CA ILE A 187 14.88 1.41 8.20
C ILE A 187 13.85 2.46 7.86
#